data_AF-A0A3C0SYB6-F1
#
_entry.id   AF-A0A3C0SYB6-F1
#
_cell.length_a   1.000
_cell.length_b   1.000
_cell.length_c   1.000
_cell.angle_alpha   90.00
_cell.angle_beta   90.00
_cell.angle_gamma   90.00
#
_symmetry.space_group_name_H-M   'P 1'
#
loop_
_entity.id
_entity.type
_entity.pdbx_description
1 polymer ?
#
loop_
_entity_poly.entity_id
_entity_poly.type
_entity_poly.pdbx_seq_one_letter_code
_entity_poly.pdbx_strand_id
1 'polypeptide(L)'
;MKCQPDYILTDNNSMNDVNGLHIAVLIVSGLIILLILYYLLRSKPEHAGSSKRRKSGKNEPEESTKPCPLCGEPLKRGQTVHSVLYPGKPDSLMEIYGCPFCEKPGSKNKRTCPVCKKEMADDSILIARVFEKPGKKHVHVLGCSGCYSGRTGISKTI
;
A
#
# COMPACT_ATOMS: atom_id res chain seq x y z
N MET A 1 -46.82 -76.64 13.45
CA MET A 1 -46.22 -75.58 14.28
C MET A 1 -44.76 -75.41 13.90
N LYS A 2 -44.43 -74.29 13.25
CA LYS A 2 -43.10 -73.66 13.26
C LYS A 2 -43.33 -72.21 12.83
N CYS A 3 -43.33 -71.32 13.81
CA CYS A 3 -43.23 -69.88 13.61
C CYS A 3 -41.77 -69.57 13.29
N GLN A 4 -41.51 -68.72 12.31
CA GLN A 4 -40.22 -68.09 12.13
C GLN A 4 -40.47 -66.57 12.03
N PRO A 5 -39.82 -65.74 12.86
CA PRO A 5 -39.99 -64.30 12.81
C PRO A 5 -39.11 -63.70 11.70
N ASP A 6 -39.70 -62.84 10.87
CA ASP A 6 -38.97 -62.00 9.92
C ASP A 6 -38.21 -60.92 10.71
N TYR A 7 -36.88 -60.96 10.63
CA TYR A 7 -35.97 -59.99 11.22
C TYR A 7 -35.91 -58.73 10.34
N ILE A 8 -36.08 -57.58 10.99
CA ILE A 8 -36.00 -56.22 10.44
C ILE A 8 -34.69 -56.04 9.66
N LEU A 9 -34.77 -55.75 8.36
CA LEU A 9 -33.70 -55.12 7.61
C LEU A 9 -33.57 -53.68 8.11
N THR A 10 -32.71 -53.45 9.09
CA THR A 10 -32.24 -52.09 9.40
C THR A 10 -31.26 -51.67 8.31
N ASP A 11 -31.65 -50.64 7.56
CA ASP A 11 -30.86 -50.01 6.50
C ASP A 11 -29.51 -49.51 7.05
N ASN A 12 -28.43 -50.24 6.74
CA ASN A 12 -27.04 -49.87 7.06
C ASN A 12 -26.54 -48.63 6.28
N ASN A 13 -27.40 -47.96 5.52
CA ASN A 13 -27.03 -46.80 4.70
C ASN A 13 -26.94 -45.49 5.50
N SER A 14 -27.56 -45.39 6.68
CA SER A 14 -27.59 -44.13 7.43
C SER A 14 -26.26 -43.75 8.11
N MET A 15 -25.31 -44.69 8.25
CA MET A 15 -24.02 -44.43 8.93
C MET A 15 -22.91 -43.95 7.98
N ASN A 16 -23.11 -44.06 6.67
CA ASN A 16 -22.19 -43.53 5.65
C ASN A 16 -22.57 -42.12 5.19
N ASP A 17 -23.83 -41.72 5.37
CA ASP A 17 -24.29 -40.36 5.04
C ASP A 17 -23.70 -39.29 5.97
N VAL A 18 -23.61 -39.56 7.27
CA VAL A 18 -23.01 -38.61 8.23
C VAL A 18 -21.51 -38.45 8.00
N ASN A 19 -20.80 -39.55 7.77
CA ASN A 19 -19.36 -39.53 7.50
C ASN A 19 -19.05 -38.95 6.13
N GLY A 20 -19.86 -39.25 5.11
CA GLY A 20 -19.76 -38.67 3.78
C GLY A 20 -20.00 -37.16 3.79
N LEU A 21 -21.01 -36.71 4.54
CA LEU A 21 -21.30 -35.29 4.72
C LEU A 21 -20.17 -34.58 5.46
N HIS A 22 -19.62 -35.18 6.53
CA HIS A 22 -18.46 -34.64 7.23
C HIS A 22 -17.22 -34.55 6.32
N ILE A 23 -16.93 -35.59 5.54
CA ILE A 23 -15.81 -35.60 4.59
C ILE A 23 -16.01 -34.52 3.51
N ALA A 24 -17.22 -34.38 2.97
CA ALA A 24 -17.55 -33.35 1.98
C ALA A 24 -17.36 -31.94 2.56
N VAL A 25 -17.80 -31.70 3.79
CA VAL A 25 -17.61 -30.42 4.50
C VAL A 25 -16.12 -30.09 4.71
N LEU A 26 -15.30 -31.09 5.07
CA LEU A 26 -13.86 -30.91 5.24
C LEU A 26 -13.15 -30.58 3.92
N ILE A 27 -13.55 -31.23 2.82
CA ILE A 27 -12.97 -30.95 1.49
C ILE A 27 -13.34 -29.55 1.02
N VAL A 28 -14.62 -29.18 1.12
CA VAL A 28 -15.11 -27.85 0.68
C VAL A 28 -14.46 -26.74 1.51
N SER A 29 -14.41 -26.89 2.83
CA SER A 29 -13.74 -25.91 3.70
C SER A 29 -12.25 -25.78 3.41
N GLY A 30 -11.54 -26.89 3.14
CA GLY A 30 -10.14 -26.88 2.74
C GLY A 30 -9.90 -26.12 1.43
N LEU A 31 -10.74 -26.32 0.42
CA LEU A 31 -10.66 -25.61 -0.86
C LEU A 31 -10.93 -24.11 -0.70
N ILE A 32 -11.90 -23.73 0.13
CA ILE A 32 -12.20 -22.32 0.44
C ILE A 32 -11.02 -21.65 1.13
N ILE A 33 -10.42 -22.29 2.15
CA ILE A 33 -9.24 -21.75 2.85
C ILE A 33 -8.06 -21.60 1.90
N LEU A 34 -7.81 -22.60 1.04
CA LEU A 34 -6.75 -22.55 0.03
C LEU A 34 -6.96 -21.41 -0.96
N LEU A 35 -8.20 -21.20 -1.43
CA LEU A 35 -8.55 -20.08 -2.32
C LEU A 35 -8.34 -18.74 -1.62
N ILE A 36 -8.80 -18.58 -0.37
CA ILE A 36 -8.60 -17.35 0.41
C ILE A 36 -7.10 -17.08 0.57
N LEU A 37 -6.30 -18.09 0.92
CA LEU A 37 -4.85 -17.94 1.06
C LEU A 37 -4.19 -17.58 -0.26
N TYR A 38 -4.59 -18.23 -1.36
CA TYR A 38 -4.11 -17.91 -2.70
C TYR A 38 -4.44 -16.47 -3.09
N TYR A 39 -5.68 -16.02 -2.84
CA TYR A 39 -6.08 -14.63 -3.07
C TYR A 39 -5.34 -13.64 -2.18
N LEU A 40 -5.11 -13.96 -0.89
CA LEU A 40 -4.35 -13.12 0.04
C LEU A 40 -2.86 -13.01 -0.34
N LEU A 41 -2.25 -14.10 -0.81
CA LEU A 41 -0.88 -14.12 -1.30
C LEU A 41 -0.74 -13.39 -2.64
N ARG A 42 -1.77 -13.46 -3.49
CA ARG A 42 -1.77 -12.82 -4.82
C ARG A 42 -2.23 -11.37 -4.79
N SER A 43 -3.00 -10.97 -3.78
CA SER A 43 -3.21 -9.57 -3.43
C SER A 43 -1.88 -9.02 -2.92
N LYS A 44 -1.04 -8.58 -3.85
CA LYS A 44 0.12 -7.73 -3.58
C LYS A 44 -0.37 -6.62 -2.63
N PRO A 45 0.28 -6.42 -1.48
CA PRO A 45 -0.07 -5.31 -0.60
C PRO A 45 0.33 -4.01 -1.29
N GLU A 46 -0.55 -3.47 -2.12
CA GLU A 46 -0.48 -2.09 -2.60
C GLU A 46 -0.78 -1.20 -1.39
N HIS A 47 0.28 -0.91 -0.63
CA HIS A 47 0.41 0.12 0.38
C HIS A 47 -0.46 0.01 1.64
N ALA A 48 0.01 -0.81 2.59
CA ALA A 48 -0.09 -0.45 4.00
C ALA A 48 1.31 -0.05 4.49
N GLY A 49 1.48 1.24 4.80
CA GLY A 49 2.63 1.73 5.54
C GLY A 49 2.70 1.03 6.89
N SER A 50 3.48 -0.07 6.97
CA SER A 50 3.83 -0.65 8.26
C SER A 50 4.90 0.23 8.87
N SER A 51 4.46 1.08 9.79
CA SER A 51 5.25 1.57 10.92
C SER A 51 5.97 0.40 11.60
N LYS A 52 7.13 0.02 11.07
CA LYS A 52 8.13 -0.71 11.83
C LYS A 52 8.88 0.35 12.61
N ARG A 53 8.46 0.51 13.88
CA ARG A 53 9.25 1.08 14.97
C ARG A 53 10.54 0.24 15.11
N ARG A 54 11.47 0.40 14.17
CA ARG A 54 12.81 -0.18 14.25
C ARG A 54 13.67 0.78 15.05
N LYS A 55 14.26 0.20 16.09
CA LYS A 55 15.12 0.84 17.07
C LYS A 55 16.13 1.75 16.38
N SER A 56 16.33 2.91 16.98
CA SER A 56 17.48 3.79 16.81
C SER A 56 18.77 2.95 16.79
N GLY A 57 19.35 2.80 15.61
CA GLY A 57 20.69 2.26 15.40
C GLY A 57 21.47 3.30 14.61
N LYS A 58 22.51 3.84 15.24
CA LYS A 58 23.48 4.74 14.62
C LYS A 58 24.22 4.03 13.48
N ASN A 59 24.75 4.86 12.57
CA ASN A 59 25.81 4.62 11.58
C ASN A 59 25.35 4.45 10.13
N GLU A 60 25.51 5.54 9.38
CA GLU A 60 26.10 5.62 8.03
C GLU A 60 25.32 5.02 6.83
N PRO A 61 25.60 5.49 5.59
CA PRO A 61 24.61 5.60 4.53
C PRO A 61 24.42 4.25 3.85
N GLU A 62 23.54 3.45 4.43
CA GLU A 62 22.97 2.28 3.77
C GLU A 62 22.28 2.76 2.49
N GLU A 63 22.83 2.28 1.38
CA GLU A 63 22.49 2.53 0.00
C GLU A 63 21.07 2.06 -0.32
N SER A 64 20.13 2.77 0.27
CA SER A 64 18.71 2.58 0.09
C SER A 64 18.34 3.26 -1.22
N THR A 65 18.01 2.45 -2.23
CA THR A 65 17.28 2.88 -3.42
C THR A 65 15.96 3.49 -2.96
N LYS A 66 15.95 4.79 -2.65
CA LYS A 66 14.76 5.50 -2.18
C LYS A 66 13.78 5.58 -3.36
N PRO A 67 12.54 5.09 -3.22
CA PRO A 67 11.56 5.20 -4.29
C PRO A 67 11.14 6.67 -4.44
N CYS A 68 10.82 7.07 -5.67
CA CYS A 68 10.24 8.37 -5.95
C CYS A 68 8.88 8.49 -5.24
N PRO A 69 8.61 9.59 -4.49
CA PRO A 69 7.33 9.77 -3.79
C PRO A 69 6.12 9.99 -4.72
N LEU A 70 6.36 10.22 -6.01
CA LEU A 70 5.32 10.50 -7.01
C LEU A 70 4.95 9.28 -7.85
N CYS A 71 5.94 8.56 -8.38
CA CYS A 71 5.71 7.41 -9.27
C CYS A 71 6.14 6.07 -8.67
N GLY A 72 6.78 6.06 -7.50
CA GLY A 72 7.31 4.83 -6.88
C GLY A 72 8.57 4.28 -7.53
N GLU A 73 9.06 4.87 -8.63
CA GLU A 73 10.24 4.38 -9.34
C GLU A 73 11.49 4.39 -8.43
N PRO A 74 12.23 3.28 -8.35
CA PRO A 74 13.47 3.21 -7.58
C PRO A 74 14.56 4.15 -8.14
N LEU A 75 15.02 5.12 -7.34
CA LEU A 75 16.10 6.02 -7.74
C LEU A 75 17.47 5.34 -7.59
N LYS A 76 18.25 5.27 -8.68
CA LYS A 76 19.61 4.73 -8.68
C LYS A 76 20.60 5.71 -8.02
N ARG A 77 21.79 5.23 -7.66
CA ARG A 77 22.88 6.07 -7.12
C ARG A 77 23.09 7.31 -8.00
N GLY A 78 23.10 8.50 -7.38
CA GLY A 78 23.29 9.78 -8.06
C GLY A 78 22.02 10.37 -8.70
N GLN A 79 20.91 9.64 -8.75
CA GLN A 79 19.62 10.18 -9.19
C GLN A 79 18.87 10.75 -7.99
N THR A 80 18.51 12.03 -8.08
CA THR A 80 17.75 12.73 -7.05
C THR A 80 16.42 13.21 -7.62
N VAL A 81 15.50 13.50 -6.73
CA VAL A 81 14.25 14.16 -7.07
C VAL A 81 14.55 15.65 -7.27
N HIS A 82 14.08 16.23 -8.36
CA HIS A 82 14.15 17.67 -8.57
C HIS A 82 13.19 18.36 -7.60
N SER A 83 13.74 19.29 -6.82
CA SER A 83 13.02 19.99 -5.78
C SER A 83 13.64 21.35 -5.51
N VAL A 84 12.81 22.33 -5.22
CA VAL A 84 13.21 23.69 -4.86
C VAL A 84 12.89 23.90 -3.38
N LEU A 85 13.90 24.34 -2.62
CA LEU A 85 13.77 24.64 -1.19
C LEU A 85 13.69 26.15 -1.01
N TYR A 86 12.62 26.62 -0.38
CA TYR A 86 12.42 27.99 0.05
C TYR A 86 12.70 28.07 1.55
N PRO A 87 13.88 28.56 1.97
CA PRO A 87 14.21 28.68 3.38
C PRO A 87 13.30 29.69 4.07
N GLY A 88 12.69 29.28 5.18
CA GLY A 88 11.77 30.09 5.98
C GLY A 88 11.92 29.81 7.47
N LYS A 89 11.50 30.76 8.32
CA LYS A 89 11.41 30.56 9.79
C LYS A 89 9.94 30.60 10.19
N PRO A 90 9.44 29.64 11.00
CA PRO A 90 10.17 28.62 11.75
C PRO A 90 10.53 27.35 10.96
N ASP A 91 9.92 27.13 9.79
CA ASP A 91 10.14 25.97 8.91
C ASP A 91 10.32 26.38 7.44
N SER A 92 11.08 25.60 6.69
CA SER A 92 11.33 25.83 5.27
C SER A 92 10.28 25.13 4.42
N LEU A 93 9.83 25.78 3.35
CA LEU A 93 8.89 25.20 2.40
C LEU A 93 9.69 24.56 1.24
N MET A 94 9.26 23.40 0.77
CA MET A 94 9.90 22.67 -0.32
C MET A 94 8.86 22.27 -1.36
N GLU A 95 9.15 22.59 -2.61
CA GLU A 95 8.38 22.14 -3.76
C GLU A 95 9.11 21.01 -4.45
N ILE A 96 8.41 19.91 -4.70
CA ILE A 96 8.97 18.69 -5.28
C ILE A 96 8.29 18.47 -6.64
N TYR A 97 9.11 18.50 -7.70
CA TYR A 97 8.67 18.33 -9.08
C TYR A 97 8.61 16.87 -9.45
N GLY A 98 9.67 16.10 -9.18
CA GLY A 98 9.68 14.67 -9.45
C GLY A 98 11.04 14.10 -9.73
N CYS A 99 11.08 12.82 -10.08
CA CYS A 99 12.32 12.19 -10.50
C CYS A 99 12.54 12.42 -12.01
N PRO A 100 13.76 12.17 -12.52
CA PRO A 100 14.07 12.30 -13.95
C PRO A 100 13.19 11.46 -14.88
N PHE A 101 12.48 10.47 -14.33
CA PHE A 101 11.57 9.58 -15.07
C PHE A 101 10.13 10.07 -15.11
N CYS A 102 9.65 10.82 -14.11
CA CYS A 102 8.25 11.27 -14.04
C CYS A 102 8.10 12.79 -14.22
N GLU A 103 9.18 13.56 -14.10
CA GLU A 103 9.15 15.01 -14.30
C GLU A 103 9.02 15.41 -15.77
N LYS A 104 9.46 14.57 -16.70
CA LYS A 104 9.43 14.88 -18.14
C LYS A 104 7.98 14.93 -18.65
N PRO A 105 7.62 15.92 -19.48
CA PRO A 105 6.30 15.98 -20.09
C PRO A 105 6.08 14.76 -20.98
N GLY A 106 4.92 14.10 -20.85
CA GLY A 106 4.63 12.86 -21.58
C GLY A 106 5.37 11.63 -21.07
N SER A 107 5.88 11.65 -19.83
CA SER A 107 6.44 10.45 -19.22
C SER A 107 5.38 9.34 -19.11
N LYS A 108 5.80 8.09 -19.31
CA LYS A 108 4.90 6.92 -19.17
C LYS A 108 4.49 6.65 -17.71
N ASN A 109 5.18 7.28 -16.76
CA ASN A 109 5.03 7.03 -15.34
C ASN A 109 3.96 7.94 -14.75
N LYS A 110 2.84 7.34 -14.35
CA LYS A 110 1.75 8.04 -13.66
C LYS A 110 2.28 8.69 -12.38
N ARG A 111 1.94 9.96 -12.19
CA ARG A 111 2.27 10.71 -10.98
C ARG A 111 1.06 10.64 -10.07
N THR A 112 1.25 10.16 -8.85
CA THR A 112 0.17 10.00 -7.88
C THR A 112 0.50 10.77 -6.61
N CYS A 113 -0.45 11.56 -6.14
CA CYS A 113 -0.27 12.26 -4.86
C CYS A 113 -0.29 11.26 -3.70
N PRO A 114 0.74 11.19 -2.84
CA PRO A 114 0.76 10.26 -1.71
C PRO A 114 -0.29 10.59 -0.63
N VAL A 115 -0.87 11.80 -0.66
CA VAL A 115 -1.85 12.27 0.33
C VAL A 115 -3.29 11.98 -0.11
N CYS A 116 -3.72 12.47 -1.28
CA CYS A 116 -5.09 12.24 -1.78
C CYS A 116 -5.23 11.06 -2.73
N LYS A 117 -4.14 10.41 -3.12
CA LYS A 117 -4.10 9.29 -4.07
C LYS A 117 -4.65 9.61 -5.47
N LYS A 118 -4.86 10.88 -5.79
CA LYS A 118 -5.28 11.33 -7.12
C LYS A 118 -4.09 11.37 -8.06
N GLU A 119 -4.36 11.09 -9.32
CA GLU A 119 -3.41 11.32 -10.41
C GLU A 119 -3.11 12.81 -10.52
N MET A 120 -1.84 13.11 -10.72
CA MET A 120 -1.25 14.44 -10.76
C MET A 120 -0.89 14.77 -12.21
N ALA A 121 -1.18 16.01 -12.63
CA ALA A 121 -0.78 16.51 -13.94
C ALA A 121 0.74 16.68 -14.03
N ASP A 122 1.28 16.67 -15.25
CA ASP A 122 2.72 16.78 -15.56
C ASP A 122 3.37 18.06 -15.01
N ASP A 123 2.59 19.13 -14.82
CA ASP A 123 3.01 20.42 -14.28
C ASP A 123 2.77 20.58 -12.78
N SER A 124 2.02 19.66 -12.17
CA SER A 124 1.64 19.78 -10.76
C SER A 124 2.80 19.47 -9.82
N ILE A 125 2.82 20.11 -8.65
CA ILE A 125 3.91 19.98 -7.67
C ILE A 125 3.43 19.35 -6.37
N LEU A 126 4.33 18.66 -5.66
CA LEU A 126 4.14 18.29 -4.27
C LEU A 126 4.74 19.35 -3.36
N ILE A 127 4.00 19.71 -2.33
CA ILE A 127 4.41 20.68 -1.33
C ILE A 127 4.78 19.92 -0.07
N ALA A 128 5.94 20.24 0.49
CA ALA A 128 6.48 19.65 1.70
C ALA A 128 7.03 20.75 2.63
N ARG A 129 7.05 20.47 3.93
CA ARG A 129 7.78 21.27 4.93
C ARG A 129 9.06 20.57 5.32
N VAL A 130 10.12 21.33 5.44
CA VAL A 130 11.43 20.86 5.86
C VAL A 130 11.71 21.43 7.24
N PHE A 131 11.79 20.53 8.21
CA PHE A 131 12.18 20.83 9.57
C PHE A 131 13.67 20.59 9.72
N GLU A 132 14.41 21.65 9.97
CA GLU A 132 15.83 21.59 10.25
C GLU A 132 16.05 21.59 11.77
N LYS A 133 16.61 20.50 12.28
CA LYS A 133 17.11 20.40 13.65
C LYS A 133 18.63 20.24 13.58
N PRO A 134 19.39 20.66 14.60
CA PRO A 134 20.85 20.49 14.59
C PRO A 134 21.20 19.01 14.35
N GLY A 135 21.86 18.75 13.21
CA GLY A 135 22.27 17.41 12.77
C GLY A 135 21.21 16.54 12.07
N LYS A 136 19.95 16.99 11.90
CA LYS A 136 18.90 16.22 11.21
C LYS A 136 17.96 17.10 10.40
N LYS A 137 17.72 16.73 9.15
CA LYS A 137 16.67 17.32 8.31
C LYS A 137 15.53 16.32 8.13
N HIS A 138 14.31 16.75 8.42
CA HIS A 138 13.11 15.94 8.24
C HIS A 138 12.15 16.64 7.28
N VAL A 139 11.77 15.93 6.22
CA VAL A 139 10.80 16.41 5.23
C VAL A 139 9.44 15.79 5.52
N HIS A 140 8.42 16.62 5.65
CA HIS A 140 7.03 16.20 5.82
C HIS A 140 6.21 16.65 4.61
N VAL A 141 5.72 15.69 3.82
CA VAL A 141 4.92 15.96 2.62
C VAL A 141 3.51 16.38 3.03
N LEU A 142 3.08 17.58 2.62
CA LEU A 142 1.75 18.12 2.91
C LEU A 142 0.70 17.65 1.90
N GLY A 143 1.09 17.50 0.64
CA GLY A 143 0.23 17.02 -0.45
C GLY A 143 0.54 17.69 -1.79
N CYS A 144 -0.26 17.40 -2.81
CA CYS A 144 -0.19 18.11 -4.10
C CYS A 144 -0.79 19.51 -4.00
N SER A 145 -0.59 20.32 -5.05
CA SER A 145 -1.19 21.66 -5.19
C SER A 145 -2.68 21.69 -4.82
N GLY A 146 -3.48 20.71 -5.26
CA GLY A 146 -4.91 20.61 -4.92
C GLY A 146 -5.21 20.19 -3.47
N CYS A 147 -4.35 19.40 -2.83
CA CYS A 147 -4.51 19.06 -1.40
C CYS A 147 -4.15 20.23 -0.50
N TYR A 148 -3.11 20.96 -0.88
CA TYR A 148 -2.59 22.07 -0.13
C TYR A 148 -3.55 23.26 -0.20
N SER A 149 -4.05 23.58 -1.39
CA SER A 149 -5.05 24.65 -1.59
C SER A 149 -6.40 24.36 -0.92
N GLY A 150 -6.73 23.10 -0.65
CA GLY A 150 -7.94 22.75 0.11
C GLY A 150 -7.83 22.98 1.62
N ARG A 151 -6.61 23.09 2.17
CA ARG A 151 -6.37 23.31 3.61
C ARG A 151 -6.09 24.76 3.97
N THR A 152 -5.44 25.49 3.09
CA THR A 152 -5.38 26.95 3.15
C THR A 152 -6.65 27.44 2.45
N GLY A 153 -7.65 27.99 3.14
CA GLY A 153 -8.90 28.48 2.53
C GLY A 153 -8.70 29.63 1.54
N ILE A 154 -7.97 29.39 0.46
CA ILE A 154 -7.73 30.28 -0.66
C ILE A 154 -8.39 29.57 -1.82
N SER A 155 -9.70 29.78 -1.91
CA SER A 155 -10.48 29.49 -3.09
C SER A 155 -9.77 30.17 -4.27
N LYS A 156 -9.27 29.38 -5.20
CA LYS A 156 -8.68 29.89 -6.44
C LYS A 156 -9.84 30.35 -7.30
N THR A 157 -10.33 31.57 -7.08
CA THR A 157 -11.26 32.24 -7.98
C THR A 157 -10.44 32.76 -9.15
N ILE A 158 -10.62 32.13 -10.31
CA ILE A 158 -10.44 32.77 -11.61
C ILE A 158 -11.71 32.47 -12.39
#